data_AF-A0A0P1GZE5-F1
#
_entry.id   AF-A0A0P1GZE5-F1
#
_cell.length_a   1.000
_cell.length_b   1.000
_cell.length_c   1.000
_cell.angle_alpha   90.00
_cell.angle_beta   90.00
_cell.angle_gamma   90.00
#
_symmetry.space_group_name_H-M   'P 1'
#
loop_
_entity.id
_entity.type
_entity.pdbx_description
1 polymer ?
#
loop_
_entity_poly.entity_id
_entity_poly.type
_entity_poly.pdbx_seq_one_letter_code
_entity_poly.pdbx_strand_id
1 'polypeptide(L)'
;MQRLFVSTAIGALSLMVTGTAHADCDAVTGIAEWQSVTCDSTSVFDGPDAVETRGISAENDDIFVRVTPGAVINTQQSGSSAIDLSDSTGGFVENEGEILAGSQGIQGGSVYVFNSGDIAAVEQAIQANESAAGVYNSQNSTIQSSTNNAIEAEGYVTLENRGAVLGFGGVIQAEGADIENYGLIESTQTVEDLSSGPAIETQDAINLDHGRIYNEGTITSTTGSAIDIGAGVYSTRVLNEFGLISGTIGIATDAENTAQQEVENIFGTIAGTSGTALSLGRGADWLFLVGGSIIGDVDMGQDDDLLTIYNLSEYTLSGANEIYFFGGEGYDTLWLQELPHRPFSEFDIRAQGEDLYSLNYGGESTLFFGGFESIRLNEGEFSFHDFAMSSVPVPGAGFLLLGALGAVAGLKRKKRRLRMLLC
;
A
#
# COMPACT_ATOMS: atom_id res chain seq x y z
N MET A 1 -16.17 -18.40 24.89
CA MET A 1 -16.79 -18.19 23.57
C MET A 1 -16.04 -19.04 22.57
N GLN A 2 -16.66 -20.10 22.04
CA GLN A 2 -16.08 -20.92 20.97
C GLN A 2 -16.17 -20.11 19.67
N ARG A 3 -15.03 -19.61 19.17
CA ARG A 3 -14.95 -19.01 17.85
C ARG A 3 -14.97 -20.14 16.82
N LEU A 4 -16.01 -20.16 16.00
CA LEU A 4 -16.17 -21.06 14.86
C LEU A 4 -15.22 -20.53 13.76
N PHE A 5 -14.05 -21.15 13.59
CA PHE A 5 -13.21 -20.88 12.43
C PHE A 5 -13.88 -21.50 11.21
N VAL A 6 -14.47 -20.66 10.36
CA VAL A 6 -14.88 -21.05 9.02
C VAL A 6 -13.61 -21.03 8.17
N SER A 7 -12.93 -22.18 8.08
CA SER A 7 -11.88 -22.34 7.07
C SER A 7 -12.57 -22.42 5.72
N THR A 8 -12.46 -21.37 4.91
CA THR A 8 -12.83 -21.42 3.50
C THR A 8 -11.81 -22.35 2.83
N ALA A 9 -12.16 -23.61 2.70
CA ALA A 9 -11.39 -24.53 1.87
C ALA A 9 -11.54 -24.05 0.42
N ILE A 10 -10.49 -23.42 -0.10
CA ILE A 10 -10.32 -23.26 -1.55
C ILE A 10 -10.18 -24.68 -2.08
N GLY A 11 -11.29 -25.23 -2.54
CA GLY A 11 -11.31 -26.54 -3.17
C GLY A 11 -10.42 -26.45 -4.39
N ALA A 12 -9.31 -27.19 -4.39
CA ALA A 12 -8.51 -27.44 -5.57
C ALA A 12 -9.44 -27.94 -6.68
N LEU A 13 -9.75 -27.05 -7.61
CA LEU A 13 -10.57 -27.36 -8.77
C LEU A 13 -9.79 -28.40 -9.57
N SER A 14 -10.26 -29.65 -9.58
CA SER A 14 -9.73 -30.65 -10.50
C SER A 14 -10.11 -30.23 -11.92
N LEU A 15 -9.21 -29.48 -12.57
CA LEU A 15 -9.27 -29.16 -13.98
C LEU A 15 -9.32 -30.49 -14.74
N MET A 16 -10.49 -30.82 -15.30
CA MET A 16 -10.51 -31.74 -16.43
C MET A 16 -9.84 -31.02 -17.59
N VAL A 17 -8.61 -31.42 -17.91
CA VAL A 17 -7.84 -30.91 -19.06
C VAL A 17 -8.55 -31.36 -20.33
N THR A 18 -9.56 -30.61 -20.76
CA THR A 18 -9.93 -30.55 -22.18
C THR A 18 -8.73 -29.97 -22.90
N GLY A 19 -8.20 -30.67 -23.91
CA GLY A 19 -6.98 -30.25 -24.61
C GLY A 19 -7.02 -28.78 -24.99
N THR A 20 -6.19 -27.99 -24.31
CA THR A 20 -6.06 -26.55 -24.52
C THR A 20 -5.42 -26.34 -25.90
N ALA A 21 -5.99 -25.45 -26.70
CA ALA A 21 -5.33 -24.99 -27.92
C ALA A 21 -4.09 -24.20 -27.48
N HIS A 22 -2.91 -24.63 -27.91
CA HIS A 22 -1.65 -23.94 -27.64
C HIS A 22 -1.44 -22.88 -28.72
N ALA A 23 -0.95 -21.71 -28.35
CA ALA A 23 -0.70 -20.66 -29.33
C ALA A 23 0.61 -20.94 -30.09
N ASP A 24 0.61 -20.67 -31.40
CA ASP A 24 1.83 -20.52 -32.18
C ASP A 24 2.10 -19.00 -32.27
N CYS A 25 3.11 -18.53 -31.56
CA CYS A 25 3.70 -17.24 -31.85
C CYS A 25 4.74 -17.52 -32.93
N ASP A 26 4.48 -17.11 -34.18
CA ASP A 26 5.46 -17.25 -35.27
C ASP A 26 6.80 -16.69 -34.77
N ALA A 27 7.80 -17.54 -34.55
CA ALA A 27 9.09 -17.14 -34.00
C ALA A 27 9.78 -16.18 -34.99
N VAL A 28 9.59 -14.87 -34.78
CA VAL A 28 10.20 -13.87 -35.64
C VAL A 28 11.60 -13.58 -35.09
N THR A 29 12.61 -14.27 -35.60
CA THR A 29 13.99 -13.79 -35.43
C THR A 29 14.20 -12.59 -36.37
N GLY A 30 14.73 -11.48 -35.87
CA GLY A 30 15.03 -10.28 -36.68
C GLY A 30 13.87 -9.28 -36.81
N ILE A 31 13.08 -9.14 -35.76
CA ILE A 31 11.97 -8.17 -35.67
C ILE A 31 12.54 -6.75 -35.75
N ALA A 32 12.14 -5.95 -36.73
CA ALA A 32 12.51 -4.52 -36.74
C ALA A 32 11.75 -3.76 -35.63
N GLU A 33 12.29 -2.63 -35.16
CA GLU A 33 11.57 -1.72 -34.24
C GLU A 33 10.10 -1.50 -34.69
N TRP A 34 9.16 -1.47 -33.73
CA TRP A 34 7.72 -1.25 -33.93
C TRP A 34 6.94 -2.36 -34.63
N GLN A 35 7.49 -3.56 -34.74
CA GLN A 35 6.75 -4.69 -35.27
C GLN A 35 5.85 -5.35 -34.21
N SER A 36 4.72 -5.88 -34.67
CA SER A 36 3.77 -6.60 -33.83
C SER A 36 3.90 -8.11 -34.01
N VAL A 37 4.07 -8.82 -32.90
CA VAL A 37 3.92 -10.29 -32.82
C VAL A 37 2.50 -10.57 -32.32
N THR A 38 1.76 -11.45 -32.98
CA THR A 38 0.42 -11.86 -32.55
C THR A 38 0.39 -13.36 -32.35
N CYS A 39 0.04 -13.79 -31.15
CA CYS A 39 -0.14 -15.18 -30.79
C CYS A 39 -1.63 -15.52 -30.86
N ASP A 40 -2.00 -16.48 -31.71
CA ASP A 40 -3.39 -16.91 -31.92
C ASP A 40 -3.63 -18.39 -31.64
N SER A 41 -4.89 -18.75 -31.43
CA SER A 41 -5.33 -20.11 -31.08
C SER A 41 -5.59 -21.01 -32.30
N THR A 42 -5.35 -20.52 -33.52
CA THR A 42 -5.86 -21.10 -34.78
C THR A 42 -4.80 -21.61 -35.74
N SER A 43 -3.53 -21.31 -35.51
CA SER A 43 -2.41 -21.84 -36.27
C SER A 43 -2.25 -23.35 -36.08
N VAL A 44 -2.13 -24.04 -37.21
CA VAL A 44 -2.18 -25.49 -37.33
C VAL A 44 -0.86 -26.08 -36.83
N PHE A 45 -0.93 -26.76 -35.67
CA PHE A 45 -0.06 -27.84 -35.18
C PHE A 45 0.88 -28.43 -36.26
N ASP A 46 2.18 -28.18 -36.18
CA ASP A 46 3.20 -28.90 -36.98
C ASP A 46 4.05 -29.91 -36.18
N GLY A 47 3.86 -30.02 -34.85
CA GLY A 47 4.56 -31.03 -34.08
C GLY A 47 4.09 -31.24 -32.63
N PRO A 48 4.39 -32.41 -32.03
CA PRO A 48 4.04 -32.76 -30.65
C PRO A 48 4.83 -32.02 -29.55
N ASP A 49 5.61 -30.99 -29.91
CA ASP A 49 6.50 -30.24 -29.01
C ASP A 49 6.14 -28.74 -28.88
N ALA A 50 4.93 -28.31 -29.28
CA ALA A 50 4.49 -26.90 -29.25
C ALA A 50 4.06 -26.43 -27.83
N VAL A 51 4.99 -26.57 -26.89
CA VAL A 51 5.29 -25.58 -25.86
C VAL A 51 6.21 -24.60 -26.60
N GLU A 52 5.92 -23.30 -26.63
CA GLU A 52 6.92 -22.34 -27.12
C GLU A 52 8.11 -22.39 -26.13
N THR A 53 9.06 -23.28 -26.38
CA THR A 53 10.22 -23.51 -25.50
C THR A 53 11.24 -22.39 -25.59
N ARG A 54 10.97 -21.38 -26.42
CA ARG A 54 11.75 -20.16 -26.57
C ARG A 54 10.77 -19.02 -26.39
N GLY A 55 10.90 -18.26 -25.31
CA GLY A 55 10.13 -17.02 -25.20
C GLY A 55 10.40 -16.12 -26.40
N ILE A 56 9.49 -15.18 -26.65
CA ILE A 56 9.73 -14.09 -27.59
C ILE A 56 10.93 -13.32 -27.05
N SER A 57 12.10 -13.52 -27.66
CA SER A 57 13.32 -12.79 -27.33
C SER A 57 13.61 -11.85 -28.48
N ALA A 58 13.77 -10.57 -28.16
CA ALA A 58 14.10 -9.59 -29.14
C ALA A 58 15.22 -8.67 -28.69
N GLU A 59 16.24 -8.59 -29.54
CA GLU A 59 17.38 -7.68 -29.40
C GLU A 59 17.06 -6.24 -29.86
N ASN A 60 15.79 -5.93 -30.16
CA ASN A 60 15.38 -4.64 -30.71
C ASN A 60 14.40 -3.93 -29.79
N ASP A 61 14.52 -2.61 -29.79
CA ASP A 61 13.63 -1.71 -29.07
C ASP A 61 12.20 -1.73 -29.63
N ASP A 62 11.22 -1.41 -28.77
CA ASP A 62 9.83 -1.11 -29.14
C ASP A 62 9.07 -2.23 -29.86
N ILE A 63 8.88 -3.37 -29.19
CA ILE A 63 8.10 -4.49 -29.73
C ILE A 63 6.71 -4.53 -29.12
N PHE A 64 5.73 -4.86 -29.97
CA PHE A 64 4.34 -5.06 -29.57
C PHE A 64 4.00 -6.55 -29.61
N VAL A 65 3.74 -7.16 -28.46
CA VAL A 65 3.25 -8.55 -28.38
C VAL A 65 1.77 -8.53 -28.07
N ARG A 66 0.97 -9.27 -28.84
CA ARG A 66 -0.45 -9.48 -28.57
C ARG A 66 -0.78 -10.95 -28.42
N VAL A 67 -1.29 -11.33 -27.26
CA VAL A 67 -1.81 -12.67 -26.98
C VAL A 67 -3.33 -12.61 -27.09
N THR A 68 -3.90 -13.25 -28.09
CA THR A 68 -5.34 -13.14 -28.38
C THR A 68 -6.21 -14.02 -27.47
N PRO A 69 -7.54 -13.80 -27.39
CA PRO A 69 -8.41 -14.64 -26.58
C PRO A 69 -8.30 -16.13 -26.91
N GLY A 70 -8.06 -16.95 -25.89
CA GLY A 70 -7.91 -18.40 -26.01
C GLY A 70 -6.54 -18.87 -26.51
N ALA A 71 -5.62 -17.95 -26.81
CA ALA A 71 -4.20 -18.27 -27.02
C ALA A 71 -3.55 -18.60 -25.67
N VAL A 72 -2.65 -19.59 -25.65
CA VAL A 72 -1.89 -19.99 -24.47
C VAL A 72 -0.40 -20.00 -24.81
N ILE A 73 0.39 -19.17 -24.12
CA ILE A 73 1.85 -19.28 -24.09
C ILE A 73 2.20 -20.06 -22.82
N ASN A 74 2.87 -21.21 -22.95
CA ASN A 74 3.28 -22.01 -21.79
C ASN A 74 4.75 -22.35 -21.90
N THR A 75 5.57 -21.85 -20.97
CA THR A 75 7.00 -22.14 -20.84
C THR A 75 7.35 -22.82 -19.51
N GLN A 76 6.34 -23.30 -18.76
CA GLN A 76 6.53 -23.94 -17.45
C GLN A 76 7.47 -25.15 -17.50
N GLN A 77 7.45 -25.89 -18.61
CA GLN A 77 8.31 -27.07 -18.78
C GLN A 77 9.77 -26.72 -19.09
N SER A 78 10.03 -25.59 -19.75
CA SER A 78 11.39 -25.15 -20.06
C SER A 78 12.06 -24.41 -18.90
N GLY A 79 11.27 -23.84 -17.98
CA GLY A 79 11.78 -22.96 -16.93
C GLY A 79 12.15 -21.56 -17.43
N SER A 80 11.80 -21.24 -18.68
CA SER A 80 12.15 -19.96 -19.32
C SER A 80 11.09 -18.88 -19.09
N SER A 81 11.46 -17.63 -19.33
CA SER A 81 10.51 -16.54 -19.44
C SER A 81 9.55 -16.77 -20.62
N ALA A 82 8.29 -16.35 -20.50
CA ALA A 82 7.34 -16.48 -21.60
C ALA A 82 7.53 -15.39 -22.67
N ILE A 83 7.73 -14.14 -22.23
CA ILE A 83 8.05 -13.00 -23.11
C ILE A 83 9.28 -12.29 -22.54
N ASP A 84 10.33 -12.16 -23.35
CA ASP A 84 11.63 -11.56 -22.97
C ASP A 84 11.99 -10.40 -23.91
N LEU A 85 11.80 -9.20 -23.39
CA LEU A 85 12.06 -7.92 -24.03
C LEU A 85 13.22 -7.20 -23.31
N SER A 86 14.15 -7.97 -22.71
CA SER A 86 15.23 -7.48 -21.83
C SER A 86 16.12 -6.41 -22.45
N ASP A 87 16.35 -6.47 -23.76
CA ASP A 87 17.13 -5.47 -24.49
C ASP A 87 16.30 -4.24 -24.93
N SER A 88 14.99 -4.19 -24.64
CA SER A 88 14.11 -3.12 -25.14
C SER A 88 13.83 -2.02 -24.13
N THR A 89 13.95 -0.77 -24.58
CA THR A 89 13.46 0.41 -23.86
C THR A 89 12.02 0.76 -24.25
N GLY A 90 11.05 -0.13 -24.00
CA GLY A 90 9.63 0.19 -24.29
C GLY A 90 8.77 -0.95 -24.81
N GLY A 91 9.04 -2.18 -24.39
CA GLY A 91 8.23 -3.34 -24.76
C GLY A 91 6.75 -3.15 -24.41
N PHE A 92 5.85 -3.48 -25.33
CA PHE A 92 4.40 -3.41 -25.11
C PHE A 92 3.78 -4.80 -25.23
N VAL A 93 2.98 -5.21 -24.25
CA VAL A 93 2.28 -6.49 -24.25
C VAL A 93 0.78 -6.27 -24.02
N GLU A 94 -0.04 -6.71 -24.97
CA GLU A 94 -1.49 -6.84 -24.83
C GLU A 94 -1.83 -8.32 -24.62
N ASN A 95 -2.26 -8.69 -23.42
CA ASN A 95 -2.67 -10.06 -23.10
C ASN A 95 -4.19 -10.16 -22.98
N GLU A 96 -4.84 -10.92 -23.85
CA GLU A 96 -6.24 -11.34 -23.72
C GLU A 96 -6.37 -12.86 -23.55
N GLY A 97 -5.25 -13.59 -23.49
CA GLY A 97 -5.17 -15.05 -23.37
C GLY A 97 -4.55 -15.51 -22.05
N GLU A 98 -3.77 -16.58 -22.11
CA GLU A 98 -3.10 -17.17 -20.95
C GLU A 98 -1.59 -17.21 -21.17
N ILE A 99 -0.83 -16.69 -20.20
CA ILE A 99 0.64 -16.73 -20.18
C ILE A 99 1.05 -17.52 -18.93
N LEU A 100 1.65 -18.70 -19.14
CA LEU A 100 2.11 -19.61 -18.09
C LEU A 100 3.63 -19.77 -18.17
N ALA A 101 4.37 -19.02 -17.36
CA ALA A 101 5.83 -19.00 -17.43
C ALA A 101 6.51 -19.94 -16.43
N GLY A 102 7.65 -20.51 -16.86
CA GLY A 102 8.52 -21.34 -16.02
C GLY A 102 9.50 -20.54 -15.14
N SER A 103 9.77 -19.28 -15.48
CA SER A 103 10.46 -18.29 -14.65
C SER A 103 9.70 -16.97 -14.66
N GLN A 104 10.02 -16.02 -15.55
CA GLN A 104 9.31 -14.74 -15.66
C GLN A 104 8.14 -14.78 -16.67
N GLY A 105 6.99 -14.18 -16.35
CA GLY A 105 5.89 -14.00 -17.31
C GLY A 105 6.31 -13.10 -18.46
N ILE A 106 6.54 -11.83 -18.14
CA ILE A 106 7.05 -10.80 -19.05
C ILE A 106 8.27 -10.18 -18.40
N GLN A 107 9.39 -10.16 -19.11
CA GLN A 107 10.62 -9.51 -18.68
C GLN A 107 11.02 -8.45 -19.70
N GLY A 108 11.55 -7.30 -19.28
CA GLY A 108 12.08 -6.29 -20.18
C GLY A 108 12.88 -5.19 -19.48
N GLY A 109 13.54 -4.30 -20.21
CA GLY A 109 14.14 -3.10 -19.62
C GLY A 109 13.07 -2.16 -19.08
N SER A 110 12.18 -1.72 -19.97
CA SER A 110 10.90 -1.08 -19.62
C SER A 110 9.75 -1.80 -20.32
N VAL A 111 8.64 -2.03 -19.60
CA VAL A 111 7.49 -2.78 -20.14
C VAL A 111 6.17 -2.09 -19.85
N TYR A 112 5.27 -2.13 -20.84
CA TYR A 112 3.89 -1.68 -20.74
C TYR A 112 2.96 -2.87 -21.00
N VAL A 113 2.20 -3.27 -19.98
CA VAL A 113 1.36 -4.48 -20.02
C VAL A 113 -0.11 -4.10 -19.87
N PHE A 114 -0.91 -4.44 -20.87
CA PHE A 114 -2.36 -4.37 -20.83
C PHE A 114 -2.89 -5.80 -20.68
N ASN A 115 -3.19 -6.19 -19.45
CA ASN A 115 -3.65 -7.52 -19.12
C ASN A 115 -5.18 -7.57 -19.02
N SER A 116 -5.80 -8.40 -19.86
CA SER A 116 -7.21 -8.79 -19.85
C SER A 116 -7.39 -10.31 -19.81
N GLY A 117 -6.31 -11.05 -19.61
CA GLY A 117 -6.28 -12.50 -19.46
C GLY A 117 -5.57 -12.93 -18.18
N ASP A 118 -4.90 -14.08 -18.20
CA ASP A 118 -4.14 -14.58 -17.05
C ASP A 118 -2.65 -14.58 -17.35
N ILE A 119 -1.85 -14.10 -16.40
CA ILE A 119 -0.38 -14.17 -16.41
C ILE A 119 0.02 -14.88 -15.11
N ALA A 120 0.58 -16.08 -15.21
CA ALA A 120 1.10 -16.83 -14.09
C ALA A 120 2.56 -17.20 -14.35
N ALA A 121 3.42 -16.95 -13.38
CA ALA A 121 4.86 -17.18 -13.49
C ALA A 121 5.40 -17.85 -12.21
N VAL A 122 6.52 -18.54 -12.34
CA VAL A 122 7.19 -19.11 -11.17
C VAL A 122 7.78 -17.98 -10.34
N GLU A 123 8.65 -17.16 -10.94
CA GLU A 123 9.40 -16.10 -10.27
C GLU A 123 8.65 -14.76 -10.31
N GLN A 124 8.74 -13.96 -11.37
CA GLN A 124 7.97 -12.71 -11.49
C GLN A 124 6.99 -12.78 -12.64
N ALA A 125 5.74 -12.36 -12.43
CA ALA A 125 4.79 -12.28 -13.55
C ALA A 125 5.19 -11.16 -14.52
N ILE A 126 5.65 -10.03 -13.98
CA ILE A 126 6.16 -8.89 -14.75
C ILE A 126 7.46 -8.40 -14.09
N GLN A 127 8.54 -8.29 -14.86
CA GLN A 127 9.82 -7.75 -14.41
C GLN A 127 10.33 -6.64 -15.36
N ALA A 128 10.60 -5.47 -14.80
CA ALA A 128 11.21 -4.33 -15.49
C ALA A 128 12.61 -4.03 -14.92
N ASN A 129 13.66 -4.40 -15.66
CA ASN A 129 15.04 -4.39 -15.18
C ASN A 129 15.72 -3.03 -15.22
N GLU A 130 15.22 -2.01 -15.92
CA GLU A 130 16.00 -0.77 -16.13
C GLU A 130 15.32 0.51 -15.66
N SER A 131 14.00 0.62 -15.76
CA SER A 131 13.34 1.90 -15.45
C SER A 131 11.94 1.76 -14.92
N ALA A 132 11.01 1.24 -15.71
CA ALA A 132 9.62 1.28 -15.29
C ALA A 132 8.77 0.13 -15.84
N ALA A 133 7.77 -0.24 -15.04
CA ALA A 133 6.66 -1.09 -15.46
C ALA A 133 5.38 -0.26 -15.46
N GLY A 134 4.73 -0.13 -16.62
CA GLY A 134 3.35 0.36 -16.72
C GLY A 134 2.40 -0.83 -16.86
N VAL A 135 1.47 -1.01 -15.93
CA VAL A 135 0.58 -2.17 -15.89
C VAL A 135 -0.87 -1.71 -15.78
N TYR A 136 -1.71 -2.17 -16.70
CA TYR A 136 -3.16 -2.06 -16.61
C TYR A 136 -3.72 -3.48 -16.52
N ASN A 137 -4.33 -3.82 -15.38
CA ASN A 137 -4.93 -5.14 -15.14
C ASN A 137 -6.46 -5.01 -15.12
N SER A 138 -7.13 -5.54 -16.13
CA SER A 138 -8.57 -5.47 -16.33
C SER A 138 -9.39 -6.16 -15.23
N GLN A 139 -10.70 -5.91 -15.25
CA GLN A 139 -11.63 -6.66 -14.43
C GLN A 139 -11.71 -8.12 -14.94
N ASN A 140 -11.54 -9.08 -14.03
CA ASN A 140 -11.46 -10.54 -14.29
C ASN A 140 -10.14 -11.07 -14.87
N SER A 141 -9.06 -10.30 -14.83
CA SER A 141 -7.72 -10.78 -15.17
C SER A 141 -6.88 -11.04 -13.92
N THR A 142 -5.90 -11.94 -14.05
CA THR A 142 -4.98 -12.31 -12.96
C THR A 142 -3.54 -12.08 -13.38
N ILE A 143 -2.74 -11.54 -12.47
CA ILE A 143 -1.27 -11.49 -12.54
C ILE A 143 -0.76 -12.22 -11.31
N GLN A 144 0.00 -13.29 -11.47
CA GLN A 144 0.40 -14.16 -10.36
C GLN A 144 1.85 -14.61 -10.43
N SER A 145 2.55 -14.48 -9.31
CA SER A 145 3.80 -15.21 -9.02
C SER A 145 3.55 -16.32 -7.99
N SER A 146 4.32 -17.40 -8.07
CA SER A 146 4.27 -18.52 -7.11
C SER A 146 5.47 -18.61 -6.17
N THR A 147 6.56 -17.87 -6.41
CA THR A 147 7.75 -17.89 -5.54
C THR A 147 8.33 -16.53 -5.18
N ASN A 148 7.92 -15.45 -5.86
CA ASN A 148 8.48 -14.11 -5.66
C ASN A 148 7.41 -13.01 -5.85
N ASN A 149 7.87 -11.80 -6.21
CA ASN A 149 7.05 -10.65 -6.55
C ASN A 149 6.17 -10.90 -7.79
N ALA A 150 4.92 -10.44 -7.77
CA ALA A 150 4.09 -10.47 -8.97
C ALA A 150 4.62 -9.46 -10.00
N ILE A 151 4.91 -8.24 -9.54
CA ILE A 151 5.44 -7.14 -10.33
C ILE A 151 6.71 -6.62 -9.64
N GLU A 152 7.82 -6.59 -10.37
CA GLU A 152 9.09 -6.06 -9.89
C GLU A 152 9.64 -5.06 -10.91
N ALA A 153 10.02 -3.87 -10.45
CA ALA A 153 10.72 -2.89 -11.27
C ALA A 153 11.89 -2.29 -10.50
N GLU A 154 13.04 -2.09 -11.13
CA GLU A 154 14.17 -1.44 -10.44
C GLU A 154 13.89 0.05 -10.13
N GLY A 155 13.06 0.72 -10.94
CA GLY A 155 12.71 2.12 -10.76
C GLY A 155 11.26 2.33 -10.34
N TYR A 156 10.37 2.55 -11.32
CA TYR A 156 9.01 3.03 -11.07
C TYR A 156 7.92 2.08 -11.57
N VAL A 157 6.87 1.85 -10.77
CA VAL A 157 5.67 1.11 -11.20
C VAL A 157 4.49 2.06 -11.35
N THR A 158 3.86 2.10 -12.53
CA THR A 158 2.50 2.65 -12.67
C THR A 158 1.54 1.48 -12.80
N LEU A 159 0.58 1.35 -11.88
CA LEU A 159 -0.39 0.26 -11.88
C LEU A 159 -1.81 0.79 -11.79
N GLU A 160 -2.67 0.43 -12.75
CA GLU A 160 -4.13 0.49 -12.58
C GLU A 160 -4.65 -0.96 -12.48
N ASN A 161 -5.08 -1.36 -11.29
CA ASN A 161 -5.55 -2.73 -11.02
C ASN A 161 -7.06 -2.78 -10.82
N ARG A 162 -7.76 -3.55 -11.66
CA ARG A 162 -9.19 -3.88 -11.51
C ARG A 162 -9.42 -5.40 -11.36
N GLY A 163 -8.36 -6.20 -11.45
CA GLY A 163 -8.37 -7.66 -11.36
C GLY A 163 -7.71 -8.15 -10.08
N ALA A 164 -6.99 -9.26 -10.16
CA ALA A 164 -6.16 -9.78 -9.07
C ALA A 164 -4.67 -9.70 -9.42
N VAL A 165 -3.86 -9.23 -8.47
CA VAL A 165 -2.39 -9.28 -8.51
C VAL A 165 -1.93 -10.02 -7.26
N LEU A 166 -1.31 -11.17 -7.46
CA LEU A 166 -0.99 -12.14 -6.40
C LEU A 166 0.50 -12.45 -6.41
N GLY A 167 1.20 -12.17 -5.31
CA GLY A 167 2.61 -12.52 -5.15
C GLY A 167 2.78 -13.58 -4.07
N PHE A 168 3.70 -14.53 -4.23
CA PHE A 168 4.11 -15.38 -3.10
C PHE A 168 5.07 -14.63 -2.18
N GLY A 169 5.98 -13.85 -2.77
CA GLY A 169 6.82 -12.90 -2.08
C GLY A 169 6.04 -11.63 -1.73
N GLY A 170 6.68 -10.49 -2.00
CA GLY A 170 5.95 -9.25 -2.16
C GLY A 170 4.95 -9.35 -3.32
N VAL A 171 3.99 -8.45 -3.45
CA VAL A 171 3.20 -8.37 -4.69
C VAL A 171 3.85 -7.40 -5.66
N ILE A 172 4.18 -6.22 -5.15
CA ILE A 172 4.79 -5.13 -5.91
C ILE A 172 6.06 -4.69 -5.19
N GLN A 173 7.19 -4.71 -5.92
CA GLN A 173 8.47 -4.16 -5.47
C GLN A 173 8.96 -3.10 -6.47
N ALA A 174 9.24 -1.89 -5.99
CA ALA A 174 9.84 -0.82 -6.78
C ALA A 174 10.52 0.25 -5.91
N GLU A 175 11.34 1.13 -6.49
CA GLU A 175 11.80 2.35 -5.78
C GLU A 175 10.64 3.33 -5.62
N GLY A 176 9.86 3.53 -6.68
CA GLY A 176 8.71 4.43 -6.72
C GLY A 176 7.46 3.77 -7.31
N ALA A 177 6.26 4.23 -6.93
CA ALA A 177 5.04 3.80 -7.64
C ALA A 177 3.90 4.83 -7.69
N ASP A 178 3.06 4.72 -8.72
CA ASP A 178 1.71 5.30 -8.79
C ASP A 178 0.70 4.16 -8.98
N ILE A 179 -0.01 3.81 -7.91
CA ILE A 179 -0.89 2.64 -7.87
C ILE A 179 -2.34 3.10 -7.66
N GLU A 180 -3.22 2.71 -8.58
CA GLU A 180 -4.67 2.84 -8.45
C GLU A 180 -5.26 1.42 -8.35
N ASN A 181 -5.64 1.02 -7.14
CA ASN A 181 -6.18 -0.30 -6.86
C ASN A 181 -7.69 -0.26 -6.66
N TYR A 182 -8.40 -0.90 -7.59
CA TYR A 182 -9.83 -1.18 -7.55
C TYR A 182 -10.13 -2.69 -7.38
N GLY A 183 -9.09 -3.52 -7.41
CA GLY A 183 -9.16 -4.98 -7.39
C GLY A 183 -8.57 -5.58 -6.12
N LEU A 184 -7.90 -6.72 -6.27
CA LEU A 184 -7.16 -7.42 -5.21
C LEU A 184 -5.65 -7.31 -5.46
N ILE A 185 -4.91 -6.94 -4.42
CA ILE A 185 -3.45 -7.05 -4.31
C ILE A 185 -3.19 -7.88 -3.04
N GLU A 186 -2.62 -9.07 -3.18
CA GLU A 186 -2.45 -9.98 -2.05
C GLU A 186 -1.10 -10.71 -2.06
N SER A 187 -0.34 -10.58 -0.97
CA SER A 187 0.75 -11.51 -0.68
C SER A 187 0.15 -12.81 -0.16
N THR A 188 0.37 -13.86 -0.93
CA THR A 188 -0.16 -15.22 -0.69
C THR A 188 0.73 -16.05 0.23
N GLN A 189 1.86 -15.48 0.70
CA GLN A 189 2.69 -16.12 1.71
C GLN A 189 1.88 -16.39 2.97
N THR A 190 2.05 -17.57 3.56
CA THR A 190 1.42 -17.95 4.83
C THR A 190 2.42 -18.08 5.97
N VAL A 191 1.93 -18.11 7.20
CA VAL A 191 2.76 -18.37 8.40
C VAL A 191 3.38 -19.78 8.34
N GLU A 192 2.67 -20.75 7.75
CA GLU A 192 3.20 -22.08 7.49
C GLU A 192 4.42 -22.03 6.55
N ASP A 193 4.41 -21.17 5.53
CA ASP A 193 5.53 -21.02 4.59
C ASP A 193 6.79 -20.50 5.30
N LEU A 194 6.66 -19.51 6.18
CA LEU A 194 7.77 -19.00 7.01
C LEU A 194 8.42 -20.11 7.85
N SER A 195 7.62 -21.08 8.30
CA SER A 195 8.13 -22.20 9.10
C SER A 195 8.85 -23.28 8.28
N SER A 196 8.71 -23.25 6.95
CA SER A 196 9.25 -24.26 6.04
C SER A 196 10.75 -24.08 5.74
N GLY A 197 11.30 -22.89 5.93
CA GLY A 197 12.72 -22.61 5.73
C GLY A 197 13.17 -21.31 6.39
N PRO A 198 14.32 -21.29 7.09
CA PRO A 198 14.81 -20.11 7.81
C PRO A 198 15.29 -18.96 6.91
N ALA A 199 15.32 -19.16 5.60
CA ALA A 199 15.69 -18.16 4.61
C ALA A 199 14.47 -17.45 3.99
N ILE A 200 13.25 -17.87 4.35
CA ILE A 200 12.03 -17.22 3.89
C ILE A 200 11.73 -16.09 4.88
N GLU A 201 11.75 -14.86 4.38
CA GLU A 201 11.44 -13.67 5.15
C GLU A 201 9.96 -13.33 5.01
N THR A 202 9.43 -12.58 5.97
CA THR A 202 8.09 -11.97 5.87
C THR A 202 7.98 -11.11 4.64
N GLN A 203 6.80 -11.03 4.05
CA GLN A 203 6.60 -10.36 2.77
C GLN A 203 5.47 -9.36 2.87
N ASP A 204 5.69 -8.18 2.32
CA ASP A 204 4.70 -7.12 2.30
C ASP A 204 3.85 -7.21 1.04
N ALA A 205 2.62 -6.72 1.03
CA ALA A 205 1.88 -6.74 -0.25
C ALA A 205 2.53 -5.74 -1.24
N ILE A 206 2.90 -4.57 -0.76
CA ILE A 206 3.55 -3.51 -1.53
C ILE A 206 4.80 -3.08 -0.77
N ASN A 207 5.96 -3.08 -1.41
CA ASN A 207 7.22 -2.60 -0.87
C ASN A 207 7.82 -1.54 -1.82
N LEU A 208 7.94 -0.30 -1.33
CA LEU A 208 8.33 0.89 -2.10
C LEU A 208 9.22 1.82 -1.28
N ASP A 209 10.07 2.63 -1.89
CA ASP A 209 10.74 3.72 -1.15
C ASP A 209 9.88 4.99 -1.11
N HIS A 210 9.08 5.23 -2.15
CA HIS A 210 8.16 6.36 -2.24
C HIS A 210 7.02 6.14 -3.24
N GLY A 211 6.01 7.01 -3.25
CA GLY A 211 5.00 6.98 -4.31
C GLY A 211 3.62 7.53 -3.95
N ARG A 212 2.64 7.18 -4.77
CA ARG A 212 1.22 7.44 -4.57
C ARG A 212 0.47 6.12 -4.65
N ILE A 213 -0.37 5.86 -3.65
CA ILE A 213 -1.28 4.71 -3.63
C ILE A 213 -2.69 5.25 -3.44
N TYR A 214 -3.58 4.91 -4.36
CA TYR A 214 -5.01 5.13 -4.29
C TYR A 214 -5.72 3.79 -4.20
N ASN A 215 -6.50 3.56 -3.15
CA ASN A 215 -7.13 2.27 -2.87
C ASN A 215 -8.64 2.39 -2.67
N GLU A 216 -9.39 1.75 -3.56
CA GLU A 216 -10.81 1.39 -3.39
C GLU A 216 -11.00 -0.14 -3.33
N GLY A 217 -9.95 -0.91 -3.60
CA GLY A 217 -9.94 -2.37 -3.59
C GLY A 217 -9.47 -2.97 -2.26
N THR A 218 -8.78 -4.10 -2.35
CA THR A 218 -8.17 -4.81 -1.20
C THR A 218 -6.66 -4.93 -1.40
N ILE A 219 -5.90 -4.58 -0.37
CA ILE A 219 -4.44 -4.75 -0.27
C ILE A 219 -4.18 -5.54 1.01
N THR A 220 -3.64 -6.76 0.89
CA THR A 220 -3.46 -7.66 2.04
C THR A 220 -2.12 -8.37 2.06
N SER A 221 -1.52 -8.46 3.24
CA SER A 221 -0.44 -9.42 3.55
C SER A 221 -0.78 -10.17 4.84
N THR A 222 -0.41 -11.45 4.93
CA THR A 222 -0.62 -12.22 6.17
C THR A 222 0.64 -12.38 7.01
N THR A 223 1.82 -12.15 6.42
CA THR A 223 3.11 -12.38 7.07
C THR A 223 3.90 -11.10 7.32
N GLY A 224 3.74 -10.08 6.47
CA GLY A 224 4.38 -8.77 6.58
C GLY A 224 3.35 -7.63 6.68
N SER A 225 3.76 -6.44 6.32
CA SER A 225 2.90 -5.25 6.22
C SER A 225 2.03 -5.31 4.96
N ALA A 226 0.88 -4.63 4.94
CA ALA A 226 0.16 -4.50 3.67
C ALA A 226 0.92 -3.56 2.72
N ILE A 227 1.44 -2.46 3.26
CA ILE A 227 2.29 -1.50 2.57
C ILE A 227 3.51 -1.27 3.46
N ASP A 228 4.71 -1.47 2.91
CA ASP A 228 6.00 -1.17 3.52
C ASP A 228 6.70 -0.06 2.72
N ILE A 229 7.06 1.01 3.41
CA ILE A 229 7.71 2.20 2.85
C ILE A 229 9.16 2.22 3.34
N GLY A 230 10.10 1.87 2.47
CA GLY A 230 11.52 1.85 2.74
C GLY A 230 12.11 3.24 3.02
N ALA A 231 13.36 3.27 3.48
CA ALA A 231 14.05 4.51 3.78
C ALA A 231 14.24 5.41 2.53
N GLY A 232 13.71 6.63 2.58
CA GLY A 232 13.76 7.57 1.45
C GLY A 232 13.85 9.04 1.85
N VAL A 233 13.90 9.90 0.81
CA VAL A 233 13.84 11.37 0.93
C VAL A 233 12.64 11.97 0.19
N TYR A 234 11.85 11.13 -0.47
CA TYR A 234 10.64 11.52 -1.19
C TYR A 234 9.43 11.08 -0.38
N SER A 235 8.40 11.93 -0.36
CA SER A 235 7.17 11.66 0.38
C SER A 235 6.35 10.56 -0.27
N THR A 236 5.65 9.77 0.54
CA THR A 236 4.61 8.84 0.06
C THR A 236 3.23 9.35 0.41
N ARG A 237 2.27 9.17 -0.48
CA ARG A 237 0.85 9.43 -0.21
C ARG A 237 0.02 8.17 -0.38
N VAL A 238 -0.68 7.76 0.67
CA VAL A 238 -1.63 6.65 0.67
C VAL A 238 -3.04 7.18 0.90
N LEU A 239 -3.87 7.13 -0.13
CA LEU A 239 -5.28 7.50 -0.08
C LEU A 239 -6.14 6.23 -0.16
N ASN A 240 -6.77 5.86 0.95
CA ASN A 240 -7.71 4.75 1.06
C ASN A 240 -9.13 5.30 1.12
N GLU A 241 -9.91 5.21 0.03
CA GLU A 241 -11.23 5.88 -0.10
C GLU A 241 -12.42 4.97 0.21
N PHE A 242 -12.33 3.68 -0.09
CA PHE A 242 -13.36 2.69 0.27
C PHE A 242 -12.77 1.29 0.47
N GLY A 243 -11.45 1.17 0.37
CA GLY A 243 -10.77 -0.12 0.33
C GLY A 243 -10.41 -0.67 1.69
N LEU A 244 -9.86 -1.88 1.66
CA LEU A 244 -9.22 -2.55 2.80
C LEU A 244 -7.71 -2.57 2.60
N ILE A 245 -6.97 -2.13 3.61
CA ILE A 245 -5.52 -2.30 3.75
C ILE A 245 -5.29 -3.10 5.03
N SER A 246 -4.75 -4.32 4.94
CA SER A 246 -4.58 -5.18 6.12
C SER A 246 -3.30 -6.01 6.07
N GLY A 247 -2.49 -5.90 7.13
CA GLY A 247 -1.25 -6.67 7.28
C GLY A 247 -1.01 -7.09 8.73
N THR A 248 0.17 -7.63 9.03
CA THR A 248 0.67 -7.66 10.42
C THR A 248 0.72 -6.24 10.97
N ILE A 249 1.20 -5.32 10.15
CA ILE A 249 0.97 -3.87 10.20
C ILE A 249 0.21 -3.46 8.93
N GLY A 250 -0.74 -2.54 9.03
CA GLY A 250 -1.45 -2.04 7.85
C GLY A 250 -0.51 -1.28 6.92
N ILE A 251 0.08 -0.20 7.43
CA ILE A 251 1.09 0.61 6.73
C ILE A 251 2.30 0.77 7.66
N ALA A 252 3.48 0.39 7.20
CA ALA A 252 4.73 0.56 7.91
C ALA A 252 5.69 1.42 7.09
N THR A 253 6.48 2.23 7.79
CA THR A 253 7.58 3.00 7.23
C THR A 253 8.86 2.65 8.00
N ASP A 254 9.96 2.53 7.27
CA ASP A 254 11.30 2.37 7.84
C ASP A 254 11.62 3.49 8.84
N ALA A 255 12.24 3.13 9.97
CA ALA A 255 12.60 4.08 11.02
C ALA A 255 13.65 5.11 10.58
N GLU A 256 14.37 4.86 9.49
CA GLU A 256 15.34 5.77 8.89
C GLU A 256 14.74 6.70 7.84
N ASN A 257 13.50 6.46 7.38
CA ASN A 257 12.83 7.37 6.47
C ASN A 257 12.63 8.72 7.18
N THR A 258 12.97 9.82 6.51
CA THR A 258 12.80 11.19 7.04
C THR A 258 11.91 12.05 6.15
N ALA A 259 11.38 11.45 5.09
CA ALA A 259 10.40 12.08 4.23
C ALA A 259 9.04 12.04 4.91
N GLN A 260 8.23 13.05 4.63
CA GLN A 260 6.85 13.09 5.07
C GLN A 260 6.02 11.96 4.45
N GLN A 261 5.24 11.28 5.27
CA GLN A 261 4.20 10.35 4.86
C GLN A 261 2.83 11.02 5.00
N GLU A 262 1.99 10.86 3.98
CA GLU A 262 0.62 11.36 3.98
C GLU A 262 -0.35 10.19 3.84
N VAL A 263 -1.11 9.90 4.89
CA VAL A 263 -2.13 8.83 4.88
C VAL A 263 -3.51 9.44 5.03
N GLU A 264 -4.37 9.24 4.05
CA GLU A 264 -5.78 9.63 4.07
C GLU A 264 -6.65 8.37 4.07
N ASN A 265 -7.33 8.11 5.18
CA ASN A 265 -8.31 7.04 5.28
C ASN A 265 -9.73 7.64 5.24
N ILE A 266 -10.24 7.78 4.03
CA ILE A 266 -11.58 8.26 3.73
C ILE A 266 -12.46 7.01 3.64
N PHE A 267 -13.44 6.77 4.51
CA PHE A 267 -14.38 5.62 4.52
C PHE A 267 -13.83 4.17 4.40
N GLY A 268 -12.55 3.95 4.14
CA GLY A 268 -11.92 2.63 4.04
C GLY A 268 -11.55 2.04 5.41
N THR A 269 -10.86 0.90 5.41
CA THR A 269 -10.33 0.26 6.63
C THR A 269 -8.83 0.03 6.51
N ILE A 270 -8.07 0.44 7.53
CA ILE A 270 -6.64 0.09 7.70
C ILE A 270 -6.52 -0.75 8.97
N ALA A 271 -5.97 -1.95 8.84
CA ALA A 271 -5.93 -2.94 9.93
C ALA A 271 -4.53 -3.54 10.14
N GLY A 272 -4.13 -3.58 11.41
CA GLY A 272 -2.96 -4.26 11.91
C GLY A 272 -3.33 -5.50 12.70
N THR A 273 -3.02 -6.68 12.19
CA THR A 273 -3.37 -7.95 12.85
C THR A 273 -2.46 -8.27 14.04
N SER A 274 -1.28 -7.64 14.12
CA SER A 274 -0.33 -7.80 15.24
C SER A 274 -0.44 -6.69 16.31
N GLY A 275 -1.44 -5.81 16.19
CA GLY A 275 -1.72 -4.76 17.17
C GLY A 275 -1.51 -3.35 16.64
N THR A 276 -0.56 -3.13 15.72
CA THR A 276 -0.26 -1.81 15.13
C THR A 276 -0.85 -1.72 13.73
N ALA A 277 -1.73 -0.76 13.48
CA ALA A 277 -2.29 -0.49 12.16
C ALA A 277 -1.39 0.41 11.30
N LEU A 278 -0.77 1.43 11.90
CA LEU A 278 0.13 2.35 11.21
C LEU A 278 1.39 2.61 12.04
N SER A 279 2.54 2.66 11.37
CA SER A 279 3.84 3.08 11.90
C SER A 279 4.51 3.97 10.87
N LEU A 280 4.51 5.30 11.08
CA LEU A 280 4.87 6.26 10.03
C LEU A 280 6.34 6.70 10.00
N GLY A 281 7.12 6.37 11.04
CA GLY A 281 8.58 6.44 11.01
C GLY A 281 9.12 7.78 11.52
N ARG A 282 9.85 8.52 10.69
CA ARG A 282 10.27 9.90 11.00
C ARG A 282 9.85 10.79 9.84
N GLY A 283 9.66 12.07 10.13
CA GLY A 283 9.15 13.02 9.15
C GLY A 283 8.00 13.80 9.75
N ALA A 284 7.59 14.88 9.09
CA ALA A 284 6.41 15.62 9.53
C ALA A 284 5.16 14.94 8.95
N ASP A 285 4.73 13.83 9.53
CA ASP A 285 3.78 12.88 8.96
C ASP A 285 2.33 13.29 9.21
N TRP A 286 1.49 13.08 8.21
CA TRP A 286 0.09 13.49 8.22
C TRP A 286 -0.83 12.28 8.12
N LEU A 287 -1.73 12.15 9.10
CA LEU A 287 -2.80 11.17 9.09
C LEU A 287 -4.15 11.88 9.07
N PHE A 288 -4.90 11.72 7.98
CA PHE A 288 -6.25 12.24 7.84
C PHE A 288 -7.27 11.11 7.92
N LEU A 289 -8.24 11.31 8.79
CA LEU A 289 -9.26 10.35 9.13
C LEU A 289 -10.63 10.94 8.74
N VAL A 290 -11.22 10.46 7.64
CA VAL A 290 -12.52 10.93 7.10
C VAL A 290 -13.53 9.80 7.03
N GLY A 291 -14.13 9.43 8.17
CA GLY A 291 -15.11 8.34 8.28
C GLY A 291 -14.56 6.93 8.07
N GLY A 292 -13.26 6.76 7.82
CA GLY A 292 -12.61 5.45 7.72
C GLY A 292 -12.54 4.71 9.06
N SER A 293 -12.12 3.45 9.06
CA SER A 293 -11.87 2.66 10.27
C SER A 293 -10.39 2.33 10.39
N ILE A 294 -9.87 2.40 11.63
CA ILE A 294 -8.53 1.94 12.00
C ILE A 294 -8.70 0.77 12.98
N ILE A 295 -8.00 -0.33 12.74
CA ILE A 295 -8.02 -1.51 13.62
C ILE A 295 -6.59 -1.83 14.06
N GLY A 296 -6.21 -1.29 15.22
CA GLY A 296 -4.85 -1.37 15.75
C GLY A 296 -4.34 0.02 16.12
N ASP A 297 -3.22 0.07 16.84
CA ASP A 297 -2.56 1.28 17.28
C ASP A 297 -1.92 2.04 16.11
N VAL A 298 -1.75 3.34 16.29
CA VAL A 298 -1.10 4.25 15.35
C VAL A 298 0.11 4.86 16.04
N ASP A 299 1.27 4.70 15.44
CA ASP A 299 2.53 5.35 15.83
C ASP A 299 2.94 6.33 14.73
N MET A 300 2.89 7.64 15.02
CA MET A 300 3.24 8.69 14.05
C MET A 300 4.76 8.87 13.98
N GLY A 301 5.46 8.75 15.11
CA GLY A 301 6.90 8.50 15.16
C GLY A 301 7.73 9.69 15.65
N GLN A 302 8.60 10.24 14.82
CA GLN A 302 9.45 11.39 15.18
C GLN A 302 9.22 12.57 14.23
N ASP A 303 9.53 13.77 14.73
CA ASP A 303 9.32 15.08 14.11
C ASP A 303 7.88 15.59 14.31
N ASP A 304 7.50 16.71 13.70
CA ASP A 304 6.24 17.41 14.02
C ASP A 304 5.07 16.81 13.22
N ASP A 305 4.26 15.96 13.84
CA ASP A 305 3.19 15.20 13.18
C ASP A 305 1.80 15.86 13.28
N LEU A 306 0.92 15.47 12.36
CA LEU A 306 -0.47 15.94 12.30
C LEU A 306 -1.46 14.79 12.15
N LEU A 307 -2.26 14.56 13.19
CA LEU A 307 -3.44 13.72 13.13
C LEU A 307 -4.68 14.59 12.95
N THR A 308 -5.33 14.52 11.79
CA THR A 308 -6.61 15.21 11.54
C THR A 308 -7.77 14.21 11.55
N ILE A 309 -8.76 14.45 12.41
CA ILE A 309 -9.99 13.64 12.45
C ILE A 309 -11.16 14.51 11.99
N TYR A 310 -11.77 14.10 10.89
CA TYR A 310 -13.00 14.67 10.36
C TYR A 310 -14.20 13.91 10.91
N ASN A 311 -15.16 14.65 11.45
CA ASN A 311 -16.46 14.13 11.86
C ASN A 311 -16.38 12.86 12.73
N LEU A 312 -16.00 13.04 14.00
CA LEU A 312 -15.93 11.97 15.02
C LEU A 312 -17.20 11.13 15.17
N SER A 313 -18.36 11.62 14.71
CA SER A 313 -19.64 10.90 14.83
C SER A 313 -19.84 9.77 13.83
N GLU A 314 -19.13 9.81 12.70
CA GLU A 314 -19.18 8.79 11.66
C GLU A 314 -18.05 7.77 11.79
N TYR A 315 -17.08 8.07 12.65
CA TYR A 315 -16.02 7.14 13.01
C TYR A 315 -16.59 5.97 13.78
N THR A 316 -16.70 4.84 13.10
CA THR A 316 -16.82 3.57 13.79
C THR A 316 -15.41 3.16 14.19
N LEU A 317 -14.99 3.51 15.41
CA LEU A 317 -13.90 2.82 16.09
C LEU A 317 -14.38 1.39 16.39
N SER A 318 -14.53 0.61 15.33
CA SER A 318 -15.06 -0.75 15.35
C SER A 318 -13.94 -1.70 15.70
N GLY A 319 -13.46 -1.59 16.93
CA GLY A 319 -12.60 -2.57 17.55
C GLY A 319 -13.21 -2.96 18.87
N ALA A 320 -13.20 -4.25 19.22
CA ALA A 320 -13.46 -4.67 20.60
C ALA A 320 -12.36 -4.18 21.58
N ASN A 321 -11.40 -3.40 21.09
CA ASN A 321 -10.17 -2.98 21.75
C ASN A 321 -10.06 -1.46 21.70
N GLU A 322 -9.44 -0.92 22.74
CA GLU A 322 -9.00 0.48 22.82
C GLU A 322 -7.96 0.71 21.70
N ILE A 323 -8.14 1.76 20.89
CA ILE A 323 -7.20 2.17 19.84
C ILE A 323 -6.39 3.34 20.39
N TYR A 324 -5.06 3.23 20.30
CA TYR A 324 -4.14 4.26 20.75
C TYR A 324 -3.49 4.97 19.56
N PHE A 325 -3.46 6.30 19.62
CA PHE A 325 -2.71 7.16 18.69
C PHE A 325 -1.53 7.77 19.45
N PHE A 326 -0.31 7.53 18.98
CA PHE A 326 0.91 8.08 19.56
C PHE A 326 1.50 9.09 18.58
N GLY A 327 1.67 10.35 19.01
CA GLY A 327 2.40 11.37 18.23
C GLY A 327 3.87 11.02 18.20
N GLY A 328 4.50 11.00 19.38
CA GLY A 328 5.84 10.44 19.54
C GLY A 328 6.84 11.49 19.97
N GLU A 329 8.00 11.59 19.31
CA GLU A 329 8.99 12.63 19.59
C GLU A 329 8.79 13.83 18.66
N GLY A 330 8.22 14.92 19.14
CA GLY A 330 8.00 16.07 18.25
C GLY A 330 7.20 17.18 18.89
N TYR A 331 6.69 18.08 18.06
CA TYR A 331 5.52 18.88 18.38
C TYR A 331 4.34 18.39 17.55
N ASP A 332 3.56 17.49 18.13
CA ASP A 332 2.48 16.79 17.46
C ASP A 332 1.14 17.46 17.71
N THR A 333 0.31 17.45 16.67
CA THR A 333 -0.98 18.14 16.66
C THR A 333 -2.13 17.18 16.39
N LEU A 334 -3.08 17.11 17.31
CA LEU A 334 -4.40 16.53 17.04
C LEU A 334 -5.35 17.60 16.53
N TRP A 335 -5.78 17.54 15.28
CA TRP A 335 -6.76 18.45 14.71
C TRP A 335 -8.14 17.79 14.58
N LEU A 336 -9.12 18.30 15.33
CA LEU A 336 -10.51 17.90 15.18
C LEU A 336 -11.22 18.84 14.20
N GLN A 337 -11.39 18.40 12.95
CA GLN A 337 -11.98 19.20 11.87
C GLN A 337 -13.44 18.81 11.63
N GLU A 338 -14.28 19.82 11.35
CA GLU A 338 -15.74 19.70 11.12
C GLU A 338 -16.56 19.05 12.24
N LEU A 339 -17.09 19.91 13.13
CA LEU A 339 -18.15 19.57 14.08
C LEU A 339 -19.33 20.57 13.94
N PRO A 340 -19.93 20.74 12.75
CA PRO A 340 -20.86 21.84 12.48
C PRO A 340 -22.16 21.80 13.32
N HIS A 341 -22.42 20.73 14.06
CA HIS A 341 -23.73 20.50 14.68
C HIS A 341 -23.71 20.10 16.17
N ARG A 342 -22.54 19.96 16.81
CA ARG A 342 -22.48 19.59 18.23
C ARG A 342 -21.63 20.57 19.04
N PRO A 343 -22.14 21.10 20.16
CA PRO A 343 -21.38 22.01 20.99
C PRO A 343 -20.17 21.29 21.61
N PHE A 344 -19.06 22.00 21.76
CA PHE A 344 -17.83 21.48 22.38
C PHE A 344 -18.04 20.85 23.76
N SER A 345 -19.14 21.20 24.45
CA SER A 345 -19.53 20.60 25.72
C SER A 345 -19.81 19.09 25.67
N GLU A 346 -19.90 18.49 24.49
CA GLU A 346 -20.06 17.03 24.31
C GLU A 346 -18.74 16.27 24.26
N PHE A 347 -17.60 16.97 24.18
CA PHE A 347 -16.28 16.35 24.31
C PHE A 347 -15.87 16.30 25.77
N ASP A 348 -15.40 15.12 26.16
CA ASP A 348 -14.82 14.89 27.48
C ASP A 348 -13.40 14.37 27.30
N ILE A 349 -12.45 15.30 27.37
CA ILE A 349 -11.01 15.02 27.36
C ILE A 349 -10.57 14.82 28.80
N ARG A 350 -10.03 13.63 29.09
CA ARG A 350 -9.52 13.27 30.41
C ARG A 350 -8.10 12.78 30.30
N ALA A 351 -7.22 13.29 31.17
CA ALA A 351 -5.92 12.69 31.38
C ALA A 351 -6.09 11.31 32.04
N GLN A 352 -5.43 10.29 31.48
CA GLN A 352 -5.37 8.92 31.98
C GLN A 352 -3.99 8.60 32.58
N GLY A 353 -2.98 9.43 32.33
CA GLY A 353 -1.60 9.27 32.79
C GLY A 353 -0.78 10.55 32.59
N GLU A 354 0.55 10.44 32.68
CA GLU A 354 1.45 11.60 32.52
C GLU A 354 1.42 12.19 31.09
N ASP A 355 1.19 11.37 30.07
CA ASP A 355 1.11 11.80 28.66
C ASP A 355 0.08 10.99 27.86
N LEU A 356 -0.98 10.51 28.52
CA LEU A 356 -2.07 9.77 27.90
C LEU A 356 -3.39 10.45 28.18
N TYR A 357 -4.19 10.64 27.14
CA TYR A 357 -5.48 11.29 27.19
C TYR A 357 -6.54 10.40 26.54
N SER A 358 -7.76 10.50 27.04
CA SER A 358 -8.94 9.92 26.40
C SER A 358 -9.87 11.02 25.94
N LEU A 359 -10.30 11.00 24.68
CA LEU A 359 -11.39 11.83 24.16
C LEU A 359 -12.64 10.96 24.04
N ASN A 360 -13.63 11.22 24.87
CA ASN A 360 -14.95 10.60 24.74
C ASN A 360 -15.87 11.52 23.93
N TYR A 361 -16.57 10.94 22.97
CA TYR A 361 -17.58 11.64 22.18
C TYR A 361 -18.93 10.92 22.29
N GLY A 362 -19.94 11.62 22.83
CA GLY A 362 -21.31 11.10 22.92
C GLY A 362 -21.51 9.84 23.79
N GLY A 363 -20.46 9.34 24.46
CA GLY A 363 -20.49 8.10 25.24
C GLY A 363 -20.47 6.80 24.41
N GLU A 364 -20.29 6.90 23.08
CA GLU A 364 -20.31 5.76 22.17
C GLU A 364 -18.89 5.27 21.82
N SER A 365 -17.94 6.20 21.75
CA SER A 365 -16.55 5.92 21.33
C SER A 365 -15.56 6.68 22.23
N THR A 366 -14.45 6.02 22.57
CA THR A 366 -13.31 6.60 23.28
C THR A 366 -12.08 6.49 22.39
N LEU A 367 -11.47 7.64 22.07
CA LEU A 367 -10.15 7.70 21.46
C LEU A 367 -9.10 7.85 22.54
N PHE A 368 -8.02 7.07 22.47
CA PHE A 368 -6.86 7.25 23.32
C PHE A 368 -5.73 7.83 22.50
N PHE A 369 -5.08 8.86 23.02
CA PHE A 369 -3.94 9.47 22.36
C PHE A 369 -2.90 9.91 23.37
N GLY A 370 -1.64 9.77 23.00
CA GLY A 370 -0.49 10.14 23.82
C GLY A 370 0.64 10.73 22.99
N GLY A 371 1.54 11.45 23.65
CA GLY A 371 2.62 12.17 22.95
C GLY A 371 2.11 13.21 21.96
N PHE A 372 1.03 13.93 22.30
CA PHE A 372 0.58 15.10 21.54
C PHE A 372 0.74 16.36 22.39
N GLU A 373 1.34 17.41 21.84
CA GLU A 373 1.56 18.69 22.53
C GLU A 373 0.34 19.59 22.44
N SER A 374 -0.40 19.51 21.33
CA SER A 374 -1.50 20.41 21.03
C SER A 374 -2.73 19.75 20.41
N ILE A 375 -3.88 20.37 20.68
CA ILE A 375 -5.14 20.10 20.03
C ILE A 375 -5.61 21.34 19.27
N ARG A 376 -5.87 21.17 17.98
CA ARG A 376 -6.46 22.20 17.13
C ARG A 376 -7.95 21.95 16.96
N LEU A 377 -8.72 23.00 17.20
CA LEU A 377 -10.16 23.11 16.95
C LEU A 377 -10.40 24.23 15.92
N ASN A 378 -11.64 24.40 15.47
CA ASN A 378 -11.98 25.49 14.55
C ASN A 378 -11.76 26.88 15.18
N GLU A 379 -11.82 26.97 16.50
CA GLU A 379 -11.68 28.20 17.28
C GLU A 379 -10.22 28.58 17.58
N GLY A 380 -9.28 27.64 17.46
CA GLY A 380 -7.88 27.85 17.79
C GLY A 380 -7.14 26.57 18.15
N GLU A 381 -5.87 26.73 18.54
CA GLU A 381 -4.98 25.65 18.98
C GLU A 381 -4.70 25.81 20.49
N PHE A 382 -4.75 24.72 21.22
CA PHE A 382 -4.63 24.66 22.68
C PHE A 382 -3.60 23.61 23.07
N SER A 383 -2.82 23.85 24.12
CA SER A 383 -1.87 22.85 24.60
C SER A 383 -2.57 21.80 25.47
N PHE A 384 -2.22 20.53 25.31
CA PHE A 384 -2.73 19.46 26.19
C PHE A 384 -2.33 19.64 27.66
N HIS A 385 -1.23 20.34 27.92
CA HIS A 385 -0.80 20.72 29.27
C HIS A 385 -1.84 21.60 29.98
N ASP A 386 -2.55 22.46 29.24
CA ASP A 386 -3.57 23.35 29.82
C ASP A 386 -4.79 22.56 30.32
N PHE A 387 -5.08 21.40 29.71
CA PHE A 387 -6.17 20.52 30.13
C PHE A 387 -5.79 19.67 31.36
N ALA A 388 -4.55 19.19 31.44
CA ALA A 388 -4.08 18.34 32.54
C ALA A 388 -4.10 19.06 33.91
N MET A 389 -3.87 20.38 33.93
CA MET A 389 -3.91 21.19 35.16
C MET A 389 -5.33 21.59 35.59
N SER A 390 -6.31 21.44 34.70
CA SER A 390 -7.70 21.76 34.93
C SER A 390 -8.47 20.49 35.30
N SER A 391 -8.47 20.10 36.58
CA SER A 391 -9.45 19.13 37.10
C SER A 391 -10.89 19.69 37.11
N VAL A 392 -11.15 20.74 36.35
CA VAL A 392 -12.40 21.48 36.30
C VAL A 392 -13.09 21.09 34.99
N PRO A 393 -14.34 20.58 35.05
CA PRO A 393 -15.15 20.34 33.86
C PRO A 393 -15.15 21.61 33.00
N VAL A 394 -14.81 21.47 31.71
CA VAL A 394 -14.85 22.60 30.77
C VAL A 394 -16.25 23.23 30.89
N PRO A 395 -16.38 24.51 31.27
CA PRO A 395 -17.70 25.10 31.51
C PRO A 395 -18.50 25.08 30.22
N GLY A 396 -19.58 24.30 30.20
CA GLY A 396 -20.50 24.22 29.08
C GLY A 396 -20.88 25.62 28.58
N ALA A 397 -20.57 25.88 27.31
CA ALA A 397 -21.01 27.05 26.53
C ALA A 397 -20.69 28.46 27.08
N GLY A 398 -19.71 28.60 27.98
CA GLY A 398 -19.38 29.87 28.65
C GLY A 398 -18.09 30.57 28.22
N PHE A 399 -17.34 30.05 27.25
CA PHE A 399 -16.06 30.64 26.82
C PHE A 399 -16.24 31.80 25.84
N LEU A 400 -16.80 32.90 26.33
CA LEU A 400 -16.59 34.23 25.79
C LEU A 400 -16.07 35.09 26.95
N LEU A 401 -14.86 35.66 26.79
CA LEU A 401 -14.18 36.65 27.66
C LEU A 401 -13.19 36.15 28.73
N LEU A 402 -12.01 35.67 28.31
CA LEU A 402 -10.77 35.84 29.12
C LEU A 402 -9.54 36.24 28.28
N GLY A 403 -9.74 37.00 27.20
CA GLY A 403 -8.66 37.53 26.35
C GLY A 403 -8.20 38.95 26.71
N ALA A 404 -8.03 39.31 27.99
CA ALA A 404 -7.60 40.67 28.37
C ALA A 404 -6.55 40.81 29.48
N LEU A 405 -5.89 39.73 29.96
CA LEU A 405 -4.91 39.85 31.06
C LEU A 405 -3.59 39.10 30.86
N GLY A 406 -3.10 38.99 29.61
CA GLY A 406 -1.80 38.39 29.29
C GLY A 406 -0.75 39.32 28.68
N ALA A 407 -1.07 40.59 28.43
CA ALA A 407 -0.11 41.56 27.90
C ALA A 407 0.66 42.23 29.04
N VAL A 408 1.65 41.55 29.64
CA VAL A 408 2.95 42.07 30.16
C VAL A 408 3.72 40.87 30.74
N ALA A 409 4.49 40.16 29.91
CA ALA A 409 5.63 39.37 30.35
C ALA A 409 6.66 39.20 29.22
N GLY A 410 7.48 40.24 29.04
CA GLY A 410 8.91 40.09 28.76
C GLY A 410 9.37 39.17 27.63
N LEU A 411 9.34 39.69 26.41
CA LEU A 411 10.29 39.35 25.34
C LEU A 411 11.74 39.37 25.87
N LYS A 412 12.34 38.18 26.03
CA LYS A 412 13.80 37.97 25.99
C LYS A 412 14.14 36.83 25.05
N ARG A 413 13.96 37.07 23.75
CA ARG A 413 14.50 36.21 22.69
C ARG A 413 16.03 36.38 22.65
N LYS A 414 16.76 35.41 23.19
CA LYS A 414 18.23 35.38 23.22
C LYS A 414 18.74 35.01 21.81
N LYS A 415 19.26 35.99 21.07
CA LYS A 415 20.03 35.79 19.83
C LYS A 415 21.23 34.88 20.11
N ARG A 416 21.18 33.62 19.66
CA ARG A 416 22.40 32.81 19.44
C ARG A 416 23.00 33.23 18.10
N ARG A 417 24.15 33.93 18.16
CA ARG A 417 25.03 34.14 17.01
C ARG A 417 25.76 32.83 16.73
N LEU A 418 25.46 32.20 15.61
CA LEU A 418 26.34 31.21 15.00
C LEU A 418 27.59 31.96 14.50
N ARG A 419 28.76 31.66 15.07
CA ARG A 419 30.06 32.05 14.50
C ARG A 419 30.51 30.89 13.63
N MET A 420 30.47 31.07 12.31
CA MET A 420 31.31 30.31 11.38
C MET A 420 32.78 30.60 11.72
N LEU A 421 33.55 29.55 11.93
CA LEU A 421 35.01 29.56 11.92
C LEU A 421 35.44 28.71 10.73
N LEU A 422 35.87 29.38 9.66
CA LEU A 422 36.76 28.82 8.66
C LEU A 422 38.14 28.60 9.30
N CYS A 423 38.65 27.37 9.22
CA CYS A 423 40.04 27.01 8.93
C CYS A 423 40.00 25.66 8.22
#